data_AF-A0A1H7SAA3-F1
#
_entry.id   AF-A0A1H7SAA3-F1
#
_cell.length_a   1.000
_cell.length_b   1.000
_cell.length_c   1.000
_cell.angle_alpha   90.00
_cell.angle_beta   90.00
_cell.angle_gamma   90.00
#
_symmetry.space_group_name_H-M   'P 1'
#
loop_
_entity.id
_entity.type
_entity.pdbx_description
1 polymer ?
#
loop_
_entity_poly.entity_id
_entity_poly.type
_entity_poly.pdbx_seq_one_letter_code
_entity_poly.pdbx_strand_id
1 'polypeptide(L)'
;MTDAISHSIQRLLRALGLRSINAQFFFSYCLIFCCAALTAAVLFFSEQDASQIDRAGAQRMLSQKVTKEALLVAQGVLPMAELEASISRFNEAQRLLIEGDARQGIAPISHPKAQQDLARVARLWQDVSADALQIASGKALDLAAFNQASLEVLKQMHQIVGELSADANATAQQQLWLALGSTVLILILVVLGRVAGMGWLMNRISQLRECLEKVAEGDFSRALNTPYNDD
;
A
#
# COMPACT_ATOMS: atom_id res chain seq x y z
N MET A 1 19.27 23.85 26.96
CA MET A 1 19.25 22.84 25.86
C MET A 1 18.49 23.36 24.64
N THR A 2 17.34 23.99 24.84
CA THR A 2 16.50 24.60 23.79
C THR A 2 17.24 25.62 22.91
N ASP A 3 18.08 26.47 23.51
CA ASP A 3 18.82 27.51 22.77
C ASP A 3 19.93 26.95 21.88
N ALA A 4 20.61 25.88 22.32
CA ALA A 4 21.65 25.21 21.54
C ALA A 4 21.06 24.51 20.29
N ILE A 5 19.88 23.92 20.42
CA ILE A 5 19.14 23.29 19.33
C ILE A 5 18.66 24.36 18.34
N SER A 6 18.07 25.45 18.85
CA SER A 6 17.60 26.59 18.02
C SER A 6 18.74 27.21 17.20
N HIS A 7 19.91 27.45 17.81
CA HIS A 7 21.06 28.00 17.10
C HIS A 7 21.65 27.03 16.06
N SER A 8 21.66 25.73 16.33
CA SER A 8 22.17 24.73 15.39
C SER A 8 21.26 24.60 14.16
N ILE A 9 19.95 24.62 14.36
CA ILE A 9 18.94 24.60 13.30
C ILE A 9 19.02 25.87 12.45
N GLN A 10 19.12 27.04 13.09
CA GLN A 10 19.26 28.32 12.38
C GLN A 10 20.54 28.38 11.55
N ARG A 11 21.66 27.82 12.03
CA ARG A 11 22.90 27.72 11.24
C ARG A 11 22.74 26.82 10.01
N LEU A 12 22.11 25.65 10.17
CA LEU A 12 21.85 24.73 9.05
C LEU A 12 20.92 25.34 8.00
N LEU A 13 19.82 25.97 8.42
CA LEU A 13 18.86 26.62 7.51
C LEU A 13 19.48 27.83 6.81
N ARG A 14 20.33 28.60 7.50
CA ARG A 14 21.06 29.72 6.89
C ARG A 14 22.18 29.27 5.95
N ALA A 15 22.83 28.14 6.22
CA ALA A 15 23.80 27.54 5.30
C ALA A 15 23.14 27.09 3.98
N LEU A 16 21.85 26.71 4.04
CA LEU A 16 21.00 26.44 2.87
C LEU A 16 20.46 27.71 2.17
N GLY A 17 20.85 28.92 2.61
CA GLY A 17 20.48 30.18 1.97
C GLY A 17 19.20 30.85 2.48
N LEU A 18 18.48 30.24 3.43
CA LEU A 18 17.25 30.80 4.01
C LEU A 18 17.61 31.78 5.14
N ARG A 19 17.88 33.03 4.75
CA ARG A 19 18.36 34.08 5.66
C ARG A 19 17.26 34.69 6.55
N SER A 20 16.05 34.86 6.01
CA SER A 20 14.87 35.39 6.71
C SER A 20 14.16 34.31 7.52
N ILE A 21 13.64 34.70 8.69
CA ILE A 21 12.90 33.80 9.59
C ILE A 21 11.58 33.36 8.98
N ASN A 22 10.88 34.24 8.27
CA ASN A 22 9.66 33.88 7.53
C ASN A 22 9.95 32.84 6.46
N ALA A 23 11.11 32.94 5.78
CA ALA A 23 11.53 31.95 4.80
C ALA A 23 11.83 30.59 5.44
N GLN A 24 12.35 30.56 6.66
CA GLN A 24 12.60 29.33 7.43
C GLN A 24 11.29 28.63 7.83
N PHE A 25 10.29 29.38 8.32
CA PHE A 25 8.96 28.82 8.61
C PHE A 25 8.24 28.34 7.37
N PHE A 26 8.24 29.16 6.31
CA PHE A 26 7.64 28.81 5.05
C PHE A 26 8.25 27.52 4.47
N PHE A 27 9.59 27.41 4.49
CA PHE A 27 10.28 26.21 4.05
C PHE A 27 9.89 24.97 4.88
N SER A 28 9.82 25.08 6.20
CA SER A 28 9.41 23.97 7.07
C SER A 28 7.96 23.53 6.80
N TYR A 29 7.03 24.48 6.61
CA TYR A 29 5.64 24.15 6.28
C TYR A 29 5.50 23.53 4.90
N CYS A 30 6.26 24.03 3.92
CA CYS A 30 6.31 23.46 2.58
C CYS A 30 6.86 22.02 2.61
N LEU A 31 7.90 21.76 3.42
CA LEU A 31 8.46 20.42 3.61
C LEU A 31 7.45 19.47 4.27
N ILE A 32 6.76 19.91 5.33
CA ILE A 32 5.70 19.13 5.99
C ILE A 32 4.58 18.79 5.01
N PHE A 33 4.13 19.79 4.22
CA PHE A 33 3.10 19.59 3.20
C PHE A 33 3.54 18.58 2.14
N CYS A 34 4.76 18.69 1.62
CA CYS A 34 5.31 17.74 0.66
C CYS A 34 5.40 16.32 1.25
N CYS A 35 5.85 16.17 2.49
CA CYS A 35 5.89 14.86 3.17
C CYS A 35 4.48 14.28 3.35
N ALA A 36 3.52 15.09 3.75
CA ALA A 36 2.13 14.67 3.92
C ALA A 36 1.49 14.26 2.57
N ALA A 37 1.68 15.08 1.53
CA ALA A 37 1.18 14.82 0.18
C ALA A 37 1.79 13.55 -0.42
N LEU A 38 3.10 13.35 -0.25
CA LEU A 38 3.78 12.13 -0.69
C LEU A 38 3.26 10.89 0.05
N THR A 39 3.06 10.98 1.36
CA THR A 39 2.50 9.87 2.15
C THR A 39 1.08 9.54 1.70
N ALA A 40 0.24 10.56 1.49
CA ALA A 40 -1.12 10.38 0.98
C ALA A 40 -1.14 9.78 -0.44
N ALA A 41 -0.24 10.21 -1.32
CA ALA A 41 -0.12 9.65 -2.67
C ALA A 41 0.30 8.17 -2.62
N VAL A 42 1.30 7.83 -1.81
CA VAL A 42 1.74 6.44 -1.61
C VAL A 42 0.59 5.57 -1.11
N LEU A 43 -0.18 6.04 -0.12
CA LEU A 43 -1.35 5.33 0.42
C LEU A 43 -2.49 5.20 -0.60
N PHE A 44 -2.70 6.20 -1.45
CA PHE A 44 -3.75 6.17 -2.47
C PHE A 44 -3.44 5.17 -3.59
N PHE A 45 -2.18 5.11 -4.05
CA PHE A 45 -1.74 4.12 -5.05
C PHE A 45 -1.46 2.74 -4.44
N SER A 46 -1.57 2.60 -3.12
CA SER A 46 -1.26 1.39 -2.37
C SER A 46 -2.41 0.39 -2.30
N GLU A 47 -3.60 0.69 -2.83
CA GLU A 47 -4.68 -0.31 -2.93
C GLU A 47 -4.27 -1.42 -3.90
N GLN A 48 -3.55 -2.41 -3.36
CA GLN A 48 -3.34 -3.68 -4.03
C GLN A 48 -4.61 -4.50 -3.90
N ASP A 49 -5.03 -5.04 -5.03
CA ASP A 49 -6.28 -5.76 -5.24
C ASP A 49 -6.38 -7.02 -4.34
N ALA A 50 -6.89 -6.86 -3.11
CA ALA A 50 -7.36 -7.98 -2.29
C ALA A 50 -8.35 -8.86 -3.07
N SER A 51 -9.09 -8.25 -4.01
CA SER A 51 -9.99 -8.90 -4.94
C SER A 51 -9.31 -9.98 -5.80
N GLN A 52 -8.05 -9.81 -6.19
CA GLN A 52 -7.29 -10.79 -6.98
C GLN A 52 -6.92 -12.01 -6.13
N ILE A 53 -6.48 -11.80 -4.89
CA ILE A 53 -6.14 -12.88 -3.95
C ILE A 53 -7.36 -13.73 -3.63
N ASP A 54 -8.52 -13.11 -3.37
CA ASP A 54 -9.76 -13.81 -3.08
C ASP A 54 -10.24 -14.65 -4.26
N ARG A 55 -10.15 -14.11 -5.49
CA ARG A 55 -10.51 -14.83 -6.72
C ARG A 55 -9.58 -16.01 -6.98
N ALA A 56 -8.27 -15.82 -6.85
CA ALA A 56 -7.29 -16.91 -6.93
C ALA A 56 -7.53 -17.95 -5.82
N GLY A 57 -7.92 -17.50 -4.63
CA GLY A 57 -8.33 -18.34 -3.51
C GLY A 57 -9.56 -19.19 -3.85
N ALA A 58 -10.56 -18.61 -4.50
CA ALA A 58 -11.79 -19.28 -4.92
C ALA A 58 -11.55 -20.38 -5.96
N GLN A 59 -10.55 -20.23 -6.84
CA GLN A 59 -10.21 -21.25 -7.83
C GLN A 59 -9.76 -22.57 -7.20
N ARG A 60 -9.04 -22.51 -6.07
CA ARG A 60 -8.68 -23.73 -5.29
C ARG A 60 -9.92 -24.51 -4.90
N MET A 61 -10.92 -23.81 -4.34
CA MET A 61 -12.18 -24.41 -3.94
C MET A 61 -12.97 -24.94 -5.15
N LEU A 62 -13.05 -24.15 -6.22
CA LEU A 62 -13.79 -24.50 -7.44
C LEU A 62 -13.19 -25.74 -8.13
N SER A 63 -11.86 -25.88 -8.17
CA SER A 63 -11.21 -27.06 -8.76
C SER A 63 -11.62 -28.36 -8.05
N GLN A 64 -11.64 -28.34 -6.72
CA GLN A 64 -12.05 -29.48 -5.90
C GLN A 64 -13.56 -29.72 -5.99
N LYS A 65 -14.35 -28.63 -6.07
CA LYS A 65 -15.79 -28.70 -6.25
C LYS A 65 -16.16 -29.38 -7.58
N VAL A 66 -15.54 -28.98 -8.69
CA VAL A 66 -15.74 -29.61 -10.01
C VAL A 66 -15.38 -31.10 -9.99
N THR A 67 -14.27 -31.44 -9.34
CA THR A 67 -13.83 -32.85 -9.19
C THR A 67 -14.88 -33.69 -8.46
N LYS A 68 -15.45 -33.16 -7.37
CA LYS A 68 -16.52 -33.80 -6.61
C LYS A 68 -17.82 -33.87 -7.41
N GLU A 69 -18.21 -32.79 -8.07
CA GLU A 69 -19.45 -32.72 -8.85
C GLU A 69 -19.41 -33.69 -10.03
N ALA A 70 -18.28 -33.84 -10.72
CA ALA A 70 -18.13 -34.83 -11.79
C ALA A 70 -18.47 -36.26 -11.33
N LEU A 71 -17.98 -36.65 -10.15
CA LEU A 71 -18.28 -37.95 -9.54
C LEU A 71 -19.73 -38.09 -9.09
N LEU A 72 -20.36 -37.02 -8.59
CA LEU A 72 -21.76 -37.03 -8.17
C LEU A 72 -22.72 -37.06 -9.36
N VAL A 73 -22.39 -36.37 -10.45
CA VAL A 73 -23.14 -36.42 -11.71
C VAL A 73 -23.04 -37.80 -12.33
N ALA A 74 -21.85 -38.41 -12.36
CA ALA A 74 -21.66 -39.77 -12.86
C ALA A 74 -22.48 -40.82 -12.10
N GLN A 75 -22.75 -40.57 -10.81
CA GLN A 75 -23.60 -41.41 -9.96
C GLN A 75 -25.10 -41.06 -10.05
N GLY A 76 -25.47 -40.07 -10.85
CA GLY A 76 -26.86 -39.61 -11.00
C GLY A 76 -27.41 -38.85 -9.79
N VAL A 77 -26.55 -38.41 -8.86
CA VAL A 77 -26.95 -37.68 -7.64
C VAL A 77 -27.17 -36.19 -7.91
N LEU A 78 -26.40 -35.63 -8.84
CA LEU A 78 -26.34 -34.19 -9.12
C LEU A 78 -26.57 -33.95 -10.61
N PRO A 79 -27.29 -32.89 -11.03
CA PRO A 79 -27.53 -32.63 -12.45
C PRO A 79 -26.27 -32.11 -13.16
N MET A 80 -26.09 -32.48 -14.43
CA MET A 80 -24.98 -32.03 -15.27
C MET A 80 -24.83 -30.50 -15.31
N ALA A 81 -25.95 -29.77 -15.28
CA ALA A 81 -25.97 -28.30 -15.29
C ALA A 81 -25.21 -27.66 -14.12
N GLU A 82 -25.17 -28.32 -12.95
CA GLU A 82 -24.41 -27.79 -11.80
C GLU A 82 -22.89 -27.91 -12.01
N LEU A 83 -22.43 -29.02 -12.58
CA LEU A 83 -21.03 -29.21 -12.95
C LEU A 83 -20.59 -28.18 -14.01
N GLU A 84 -21.40 -28.00 -15.05
CA GLU A 84 -21.13 -27.01 -16.11
C GLU A 84 -21.08 -25.58 -15.55
N ALA A 85 -21.98 -25.24 -14.62
CA ALA A 85 -21.96 -23.96 -13.93
C ALA A 85 -20.69 -23.75 -13.10
N SER A 86 -20.20 -24.78 -12.40
CA SER A 86 -18.95 -24.70 -11.63
C SER A 86 -17.72 -24.57 -12.54
N ILE A 87 -17.68 -25.29 -13.66
CA ILE A 87 -16.62 -25.14 -14.68
C ILE A 87 -16.62 -23.73 -15.26
N SER A 88 -17.79 -23.20 -15.60
CA SER A 88 -17.96 -21.84 -16.12
C SER A 88 -17.46 -20.79 -15.13
N ARG A 89 -17.81 -20.92 -13.84
CA ARG A 89 -17.33 -20.03 -12.77
C ARG A 89 -15.80 -20.07 -12.62
N PHE A 90 -15.18 -21.24 -12.74
CA PHE A 90 -13.73 -21.35 -12.71
C PHE A 90 -13.10 -20.62 -13.91
N ASN A 91 -13.63 -20.84 -15.12
CA ASN A 91 -13.14 -20.22 -16.35
C ASN A 91 -13.27 -18.70 -16.31
N GLU A 92 -14.41 -18.19 -15.82
CA GLU A 92 -14.62 -16.76 -15.63
C GLU A 92 -13.60 -16.18 -14.64
N ALA A 93 -13.41 -16.82 -13.48
CA ALA A 93 -12.42 -16.39 -12.51
C ALA A 93 -11.00 -16.38 -13.11
N GLN A 94 -10.62 -17.42 -13.87
CA GLN A 94 -9.31 -17.52 -14.53
C GLN A 94 -9.11 -16.38 -15.54
N ARG A 95 -10.13 -16.11 -16.37
CA ARG A 95 -10.08 -15.02 -17.34
C ARG A 95 -9.90 -13.67 -16.66
N LEU A 96 -10.65 -13.41 -15.59
CA LEU A 96 -10.55 -12.16 -14.83
C LEU A 96 -9.16 -11.97 -14.20
N LEU A 97 -8.49 -13.04 -13.76
CA LEU A 97 -7.13 -12.94 -13.21
C LEU A 97 -6.07 -12.66 -14.30
N ILE A 98 -6.26 -13.17 -15.51
CA ILE A 98 -5.31 -13.00 -16.63
C ILE A 98 -5.53 -11.67 -17.35
N GLU A 99 -6.77 -11.37 -17.72
CA GLU A 99 -7.13 -10.23 -18.59
C GLU A 99 -7.59 -9.00 -17.78
N GLY A 100 -8.07 -9.21 -16.56
CA GLY A 100 -8.79 -8.17 -15.80
C GLY A 100 -10.18 -7.91 -16.37
N ASP A 101 -10.88 -6.96 -15.76
CA ASP A 101 -12.10 -6.35 -16.29
C ASP A 101 -12.21 -4.91 -15.80
N ALA A 102 -11.92 -3.95 -16.68
CA ALA A 102 -11.99 -2.52 -16.38
C ALA A 102 -13.41 -2.05 -16.00
N ARG A 103 -14.47 -2.75 -16.43
CA ARG A 103 -15.86 -2.40 -16.07
C ARG A 103 -16.20 -2.79 -14.64
N GLN A 104 -15.56 -3.84 -14.14
CA GLN A 104 -15.70 -4.32 -12.75
C GLN A 104 -14.59 -3.77 -11.85
N GLY A 105 -13.68 -2.93 -12.38
CA GLY A 105 -12.53 -2.40 -11.64
C GLY A 105 -11.49 -3.46 -11.28
N ILE A 106 -11.43 -4.57 -12.02
CA ILE A 106 -10.52 -5.67 -11.75
C ILE A 106 -9.27 -5.48 -12.62
N ALA A 107 -8.11 -5.25 -12.00
CA ALA A 107 -6.86 -5.22 -12.73
C ALA A 107 -6.35 -6.65 -13.01
N PRO A 108 -5.66 -6.88 -14.13
CA PRO A 108 -4.96 -8.14 -14.38
C PRO A 108 -3.78 -8.30 -13.42
N ILE A 109 -3.43 -9.55 -13.10
CA ILE A 109 -2.22 -9.83 -12.32
C ILE A 109 -1.00 -9.32 -13.11
N SER A 110 -0.27 -8.36 -12.54
CA SER A 110 0.88 -7.74 -13.20
C SER A 110 2.21 -8.49 -12.98
N HIS A 111 2.26 -9.42 -12.02
CA HIS A 111 3.49 -10.11 -11.65
C HIS A 111 3.88 -11.17 -12.72
N PRO A 112 5.03 -11.06 -13.40
CA PRO A 112 5.37 -11.92 -14.55
C PRO A 112 5.39 -13.42 -14.22
N LYS A 113 5.90 -13.78 -13.04
CA LYS A 113 5.94 -15.17 -12.58
C LYS A 113 4.53 -15.72 -12.32
N ALA A 114 3.66 -14.91 -11.73
CA ALA A 114 2.29 -15.32 -11.43
C ALA A 114 1.46 -15.48 -12.73
N GLN A 115 1.73 -14.66 -13.76
CA GLN A 115 1.13 -14.85 -15.08
C GLN A 115 1.58 -16.18 -15.73
N GLN A 116 2.86 -16.54 -15.63
CA GLN A 116 3.37 -17.80 -16.16
C GLN A 116 2.74 -19.01 -15.46
N ASP A 117 2.63 -18.95 -14.13
CA ASP A 117 2.03 -20.03 -13.34
C ASP A 117 0.51 -20.12 -13.60
N LEU A 118 -0.19 -18.99 -13.75
CA LEU A 118 -1.60 -18.98 -14.18
C LEU A 118 -1.78 -19.60 -15.57
N ALA A 119 -0.88 -19.33 -16.52
CA ALA A 119 -0.93 -19.95 -17.84
C ALA A 119 -0.66 -21.47 -17.79
N ARG A 120 0.10 -21.95 -16.80
CA ARG A 120 0.24 -23.39 -16.54
C ARG A 120 -1.05 -23.97 -15.98
N VAL A 121 -1.65 -23.30 -14.99
CA VAL A 121 -2.94 -23.72 -14.43
C VAL A 121 -4.03 -23.78 -15.50
N ALA A 122 -4.09 -22.78 -16.39
CA ALA A 122 -5.06 -22.76 -17.47
C ALA A 122 -4.97 -24.02 -18.38
N ARG A 123 -3.75 -24.49 -18.65
CA ARG A 123 -3.53 -25.72 -19.43
C ARG A 123 -3.95 -26.97 -18.64
N LEU A 124 -3.49 -27.11 -17.41
CA LEU A 124 -3.89 -28.24 -16.54
C LEU A 124 -5.41 -28.30 -16.35
N TRP A 125 -6.05 -27.14 -16.23
CA TRP A 125 -7.49 -27.02 -16.06
C TRP A 125 -8.28 -27.44 -17.31
N GLN A 126 -7.76 -27.19 -18.52
CA GLN A 126 -8.41 -27.67 -19.74
C GLN A 126 -8.52 -29.20 -19.74
N ASP A 127 -7.46 -29.89 -19.35
CA ASP A 127 -7.46 -31.35 -19.25
C ASP A 127 -8.43 -31.82 -18.16
N VAL A 128 -8.33 -31.26 -16.95
CA VAL A 128 -9.21 -31.62 -15.81
C VAL A 128 -10.68 -31.36 -16.11
N SER A 129 -11.03 -30.23 -16.73
CA SER A 129 -12.42 -29.90 -17.05
C SER A 129 -12.98 -30.81 -18.15
N ALA A 130 -12.18 -31.18 -19.15
CA ALA A 130 -12.57 -32.14 -20.17
C ALA A 130 -12.79 -33.54 -19.57
N ASP A 131 -11.89 -33.99 -18.70
CA ASP A 131 -12.01 -35.27 -18.00
C ASP A 131 -13.22 -35.30 -17.05
N ALA A 132 -13.50 -34.19 -16.35
CA ALA A 132 -14.67 -34.04 -15.50
C ALA A 132 -15.98 -34.24 -16.28
N LEU A 133 -16.09 -33.63 -17.47
CA LEU A 133 -17.26 -33.80 -18.34
C LEU A 133 -17.37 -35.24 -18.87
N GLN A 134 -16.25 -35.86 -19.24
CA GLN A 134 -16.23 -37.26 -19.70
C GLN A 134 -16.69 -38.22 -18.60
N ILE A 135 -16.18 -38.07 -17.37
CA ILE A 135 -16.59 -38.86 -16.21
C ILE A 135 -18.09 -38.66 -15.94
N ALA A 136 -18.56 -37.41 -15.93
CA ALA A 136 -19.97 -37.09 -15.72
C ALA A 136 -20.90 -37.69 -16.78
N SER A 137 -20.43 -37.84 -18.03
CA SER A 137 -21.17 -38.51 -19.10
C SER A 137 -21.18 -40.05 -19.01
N GLY A 138 -20.55 -40.64 -17.99
CA GLY A 138 -20.51 -42.08 -17.76
C GLY A 138 -19.34 -42.80 -18.45
N LYS A 139 -18.36 -42.07 -18.99
CA LYS A 139 -17.17 -42.68 -19.58
C LYS A 139 -16.24 -43.17 -18.48
N ALA A 140 -15.80 -44.43 -18.58
CA ALA A 140 -14.81 -44.99 -17.66
C ALA A 140 -13.44 -44.35 -17.91
N LEU A 141 -13.05 -43.43 -17.03
CA LEU A 141 -11.70 -42.87 -16.94
C LEU A 141 -11.00 -43.39 -15.69
N ASP A 142 -9.67 -43.27 -15.67
CA ASP A 142 -8.89 -43.52 -14.46
C ASP A 142 -9.14 -42.39 -13.44
N LEU A 143 -9.96 -42.70 -12.43
CA LEU A 143 -10.29 -41.78 -11.34
C LEU A 143 -9.07 -41.39 -10.51
N ALA A 144 -8.05 -42.25 -10.42
CA ALA A 144 -6.82 -41.95 -9.71
C ALA A 144 -6.01 -40.89 -10.46
N ALA A 145 -5.87 -41.04 -11.77
CA ALA A 145 -5.22 -40.05 -12.63
C ALA A 145 -5.97 -38.70 -12.63
N PHE A 146 -7.30 -38.73 -12.73
CA PHE A 146 -8.14 -37.53 -12.65
C PHE A 146 -7.98 -36.79 -11.31
N ASN A 147 -8.01 -37.52 -10.19
CA ASN A 147 -7.80 -36.91 -8.87
C ASN A 147 -6.39 -36.33 -8.72
N GLN A 148 -5.35 -37.00 -9.24
CA GLN A 148 -3.99 -36.47 -9.24
C GLN A 148 -3.87 -35.17 -10.06
N ALA A 149 -4.47 -35.12 -11.25
CA ALA A 149 -4.48 -33.90 -12.08
C ALA A 149 -5.20 -32.75 -11.38
N SER A 150 -6.33 -33.01 -10.72
CA SER A 150 -7.04 -32.03 -9.91
C SER A 150 -6.22 -31.52 -8.71
N LEU A 151 -5.51 -32.40 -8.02
CA LEU A 151 -4.62 -32.03 -6.92
C LEU A 151 -3.44 -31.18 -7.41
N GLU A 152 -2.93 -31.43 -8.61
CA GLU A 152 -1.89 -30.59 -9.20
C GLU A 152 -2.42 -29.18 -9.50
N VAL A 153 -3.64 -29.03 -10.03
CA VAL A 153 -4.30 -27.71 -10.18
C VAL A 153 -4.41 -27.01 -8.82
N LEU A 154 -4.88 -27.72 -7.78
CA LEU A 154 -5.01 -27.18 -6.43
C LEU A 154 -3.65 -26.70 -5.88
N LYS A 155 -2.60 -27.49 -6.05
CA LYS A 155 -1.25 -27.19 -5.58
C LYS A 155 -0.66 -25.96 -6.28
N GLN A 156 -0.77 -25.89 -7.60
CA GLN A 156 -0.30 -24.75 -8.38
C GLN A 156 -1.05 -23.47 -8.00
N MET A 157 -2.38 -23.54 -7.85
CA MET A 157 -3.16 -22.40 -7.38
C MET A 157 -2.81 -21.99 -5.94
N HIS A 158 -2.51 -22.94 -5.06
CA HIS A 158 -2.04 -22.62 -3.70
C HIS A 158 -0.71 -21.87 -3.71
N GLN A 159 0.22 -22.28 -4.59
CA GLN A 159 1.49 -21.59 -4.76
C GLN A 159 1.27 -20.15 -5.27
N ILE A 160 0.44 -19.96 -6.30
CA ILE A 160 0.12 -18.63 -6.85
C ILE A 160 -0.47 -17.69 -5.78
N VAL A 161 -1.45 -18.18 -5.00
CA VAL A 161 -2.06 -17.39 -3.90
C VAL A 161 -1.01 -17.04 -2.85
N GLY A 162 -0.12 -17.96 -2.51
CA GLY A 162 0.97 -17.73 -1.56
C GLY A 162 1.94 -16.65 -2.05
N GLU A 163 2.36 -16.72 -3.32
CA GLU A 163 3.26 -15.74 -3.94
C GLU A 163 2.61 -14.35 -4.03
N LEU A 164 1.35 -14.28 -4.46
CA LEU A 164 0.60 -13.02 -4.54
C LEU A 164 0.40 -12.39 -3.15
N SER A 165 0.10 -13.22 -2.14
CA SER A 165 -0.08 -12.77 -0.76
C SER A 165 1.24 -12.31 -0.12
N ALA A 166 2.35 -12.99 -0.43
CA ALA A 166 3.67 -12.61 0.07
C ALA A 166 4.14 -11.27 -0.52
N ASP A 167 3.94 -11.06 -1.82
CA ASP A 167 4.26 -9.81 -2.51
C ASP A 167 3.38 -8.65 -1.99
N ALA A 168 2.08 -8.91 -1.81
CA ALA A 168 1.16 -7.93 -1.24
C ALA A 168 1.55 -7.53 0.19
N ASN A 169 1.88 -8.51 1.04
CA ASN A 169 2.29 -8.25 2.41
C ASN A 169 3.64 -7.52 2.50
N ALA A 170 4.60 -7.85 1.63
CA ALA A 170 5.88 -7.15 1.57
C ALA A 170 5.71 -5.67 1.17
N THR A 171 4.86 -5.40 0.19
CA THR A 171 4.55 -4.03 -0.27
C THR A 171 3.82 -3.25 0.83
N ALA A 172 2.81 -3.86 1.46
CA ALA A 172 2.07 -3.27 2.58
C ALA A 172 2.98 -2.92 3.77
N GLN A 173 3.92 -3.82 4.11
CA GLN A 173 4.88 -3.59 5.18
C GLN A 173 5.80 -2.41 4.86
N GLN A 174 6.28 -2.29 3.62
CA GLN A 174 7.10 -1.14 3.20
C GLN A 174 6.32 0.18 3.29
N GLN A 175 5.06 0.19 2.87
CA GLN A 175 4.18 1.36 2.95
C GLN A 175 3.90 1.78 4.39
N LEU A 176 3.65 0.83 5.29
CA LEU A 176 3.48 1.11 6.73
C LEU A 176 4.73 1.74 7.34
N TRP A 177 5.91 1.20 7.05
CA TRP A 177 7.17 1.77 7.55
C TRP A 177 7.44 3.17 6.98
N LEU A 178 7.15 3.39 5.69
CA LEU A 178 7.26 4.72 5.07
C LEU A 178 6.29 5.73 5.69
N ALA A 179 5.02 5.35 5.89
CA ALA A 179 4.01 6.21 6.50
C ALA A 179 4.30 6.51 7.98
N LEU A 180 4.78 5.52 8.73
CA LEU A 180 5.20 5.73 10.11
C LEU A 180 6.42 6.64 10.18
N GLY A 181 7.43 6.42 9.32
CA GLY A 181 8.61 7.26 9.22
C GLY A 181 8.28 8.71 8.85
N SER A 182 7.42 8.92 7.85
CA SER A 182 6.99 10.27 7.44
C SER A 182 6.20 10.98 8.54
N THR A 183 5.32 10.27 9.26
CA THR A 183 4.56 10.82 10.37
C THR A 183 5.47 11.26 11.52
N VAL A 184 6.44 10.42 11.91
CA VAL A 184 7.45 10.77 12.93
C VAL A 184 8.27 11.99 12.50
N LEU A 185 8.69 12.03 11.23
CA LEU A 185 9.43 13.18 10.68
C LEU A 185 8.61 14.47 10.73
N ILE A 186 7.32 14.42 10.36
CA ILE A 186 6.41 15.57 10.44
C ILE A 186 6.27 16.05 11.89
N LEU A 187 6.10 15.14 12.86
CA LEU A 187 6.02 15.51 14.28
C LEU A 187 7.30 16.20 14.77
N ILE A 188 8.47 15.68 14.38
CA ILE A 188 9.75 16.30 14.71
C ILE A 188 9.84 17.71 14.10
N LEU A 189 9.49 17.88 12.82
CA LEU A 189 9.50 19.19 12.15
C LEU A 189 8.55 20.18 12.83
N VAL A 190 7.35 19.76 13.22
CA VAL A 190 6.37 20.60 13.92
C VAL A 190 6.89 21.03 15.29
N VAL A 191 7.44 20.10 16.08
CA VAL A 191 7.99 20.41 17.41
C VAL A 191 9.18 21.35 17.30
N LEU A 192 10.11 21.09 16.38
CA LEU A 192 11.28 21.94 16.15
C LEU A 192 10.87 23.33 15.68
N GLY A 193 9.93 23.43 14.73
CA GLY A 193 9.38 24.69 14.26
C GLY A 193 8.76 25.50 15.41
N ARG A 194 7.94 24.85 16.25
CA ARG A 194 7.32 25.50 17.42
C ARG A 194 8.36 26.00 18.43
N VAL A 195 9.33 25.15 18.78
CA VAL A 195 10.35 25.49 19.78
C VAL A 195 11.25 26.64 19.29
N ALA A 196 11.72 26.57 18.05
CA ALA A 196 12.55 27.62 17.47
C ALA A 196 11.78 28.93 17.29
N GLY A 197 10.53 28.86 16.82
CA GLY A 197 9.70 30.04 16.58
C GLY A 197 9.27 30.78 17.83
N MET A 198 8.71 30.06 18.81
CA MET A 198 8.30 30.69 20.06
C MET A 198 9.51 31.18 20.86
N GLY A 199 10.61 30.41 20.90
CA GLY A 199 11.84 30.83 21.59
C GLY A 199 12.39 32.13 21.02
N TRP A 200 12.39 32.27 19.69
CA TRP A 200 12.85 33.50 19.06
C TRP A 200 11.88 34.67 19.26
N LEU A 201 10.57 34.47 19.02
CA LEU A 201 9.55 35.51 19.18
C LEU A 201 9.52 36.04 20.62
N MET A 202 9.58 35.14 21.60
CA MET A 202 9.54 35.50 23.02
C MET A 202 10.80 36.26 23.45
N ASN A 203 11.97 35.93 22.90
CA ASN A 203 13.20 36.71 23.13
C ASN A 203 13.11 38.13 22.55
N ARG A 204 12.43 38.32 21.42
CA ARG A 204 12.22 39.67 20.86
C ARG A 204 11.22 40.49 21.66
N ILE A 205 10.10 39.87 22.05
CA ILE A 205 9.08 40.53 22.87
C ILE A 205 9.65 40.91 24.24
N SER A 206 10.45 40.04 24.86
CA SER A 206 11.10 40.36 26.14
C SER A 206 12.14 41.48 26.02
N GLN A 207 12.97 41.49 24.98
CA GLN A 207 13.89 42.61 24.70
C GLN A 207 13.15 43.93 24.49
N LEU A 208 12.05 43.91 23.72
CA LEU A 208 11.22 45.09 23.52
C LEU A 208 10.58 45.56 24.82
N ARG A 209 10.03 44.63 25.61
CA ARG A 209 9.44 44.90 26.92
C ARG A 209 10.46 45.55 27.85
N GLU A 210 11.66 44.98 27.99
CA GLU A 210 12.73 45.53 28.84
C GLU A 210 13.16 46.94 28.41
N CYS A 211 13.16 47.20 27.11
CA CYS A 211 13.51 48.53 26.59
C CYS A 211 12.38 49.54 26.88
N LEU A 212 11.12 49.15 26.70
CA LEU A 212 9.96 49.99 27.03
C LEU A 212 9.86 50.27 28.54
N GLU A 213 10.21 49.30 29.38
CA GLU A 213 10.25 49.44 30.84
C GLU A 213 11.31 50.47 31.25
N LYS A 214 12.52 50.41 30.68
CA LYS A 214 13.57 51.41 30.91
C LYS A 214 13.23 52.81 30.40
N VAL A 215 12.56 52.90 29.24
CA VAL A 215 12.06 54.17 28.71
C VAL A 215 10.98 54.75 29.64
N ALA A 216 10.12 53.92 30.21
CA ALA A 216 9.12 54.35 31.20
C ALA A 216 9.78 54.86 32.50
N GLU A 217 10.95 54.32 32.86
CA GLU A 217 11.79 54.80 33.96
C GLU A 217 12.61 56.05 33.61
N GLY A 218 12.52 56.55 32.36
CA GLY A 218 13.20 57.76 31.89
C GLY A 218 14.63 57.55 31.36
N ASP A 219 15.07 56.29 31.20
CA ASP A 219 16.37 55.95 30.60
C ASP A 219 16.26 55.77 29.08
N PHE A 220 16.74 56.77 28.34
CA PHE A 220 16.80 56.76 26.86
C PHE A 220 18.16 56.33 26.31
N SER A 221 19.07 55.84 27.15
CA SER A 221 20.48 55.62 26.79
C SER A 221 20.72 54.37 25.94
N ARG A 222 19.71 53.49 25.77
CA ARG A 222 19.83 52.22 25.04
C ARG A 222 19.01 52.23 23.76
N ALA A 223 19.67 51.97 22.64
CA ALA A 223 19.00 51.69 21.38
C ALA A 223 18.54 50.23 21.31
N LEU A 224 17.41 50.00 20.62
CA LEU A 224 16.98 48.66 20.23
C LEU A 224 18.02 48.04 19.30
N ASN A 225 18.79 47.10 19.84
CA ASN A 225 19.81 46.41 19.06
C ASN A 225 19.12 45.29 18.27
N THR A 226 18.89 45.51 16.98
CA THR A 226 18.40 44.50 16.04
C THR A 226 19.62 43.82 15.38
N PRO A 227 20.11 42.67 15.89
CA PRO A 227 21.31 42.04 15.33
C PRO A 227 21.11 41.45 13.92
N TYR A 228 19.90 41.53 13.35
CA TYR A 228 19.60 41.10 11.98
C TYR A 228 18.48 41.98 11.44
N ASN A 229 18.75 42.66 10.32
CA ASN A 229 17.73 43.31 9.50
C ASN A 229 17.12 42.19 8.64
N ASP A 230 15.92 41.73 8.98
CA ASP A 230 15.12 40.91 8.07
C ASP A 230 14.51 41.90 7.05
N ASP A 231 15.25 42.19 5.98
CA ASP A 231 14.68 42.72 4.74
C ASP A 231 13.99 41.59 3.96
#